data_AF-A0A9E2FY39-F1
#
_entry.id   AF-A0A9E2FY39-F1
#
_cell.length_a   1.000
_cell.length_b   1.000
_cell.length_c   1.000
_cell.angle_alpha   90.00
_cell.angle_beta   90.00
_cell.angle_gamma   90.00
#
_symmetry.space_group_name_H-M   'P 1'
#
loop_
_entity.id
_entity.type
_entity.pdbx_description
1 polymer ?
#
loop_
_entity_poly.entity_id
_entity_poly.type
_entity_poly.pdbx_seq_one_letter_code
_entity_poly.pdbx_strand_id
1 'polypeptide(L)'
;MSDIEFHILFRKPKYPVIIISADKLYAAFNIKQLAQSCVDSISVDDKEKIIKVIDSTGEEFWYSPENYALAPGFFCKKWTKKRIIDTCNGSSHCANQEQMYSAKSLSSKRLDKIMLDICNTIKNIK
;
A
#
# COMPACT_ATOMS: atom_id res chain seq x y z
N MET A 1 -21.14 -5.05 -16.54
CA MET A 1 -20.37 -4.94 -15.28
C MET A 1 -20.61 -3.53 -14.79
N SER A 2 -21.35 -3.38 -13.70
CA SER A 2 -21.63 -2.07 -13.10
C SER A 2 -20.32 -1.32 -12.89
N ASP A 3 -20.24 -0.07 -13.34
CA ASP A 3 -19.15 0.84 -13.01
C ASP A 3 -19.11 0.96 -11.49
N ILE A 4 -18.25 0.17 -10.84
CA ILE A 4 -18.02 0.27 -9.41
C ILE A 4 -17.34 1.63 -9.20
N GLU A 5 -18.08 2.58 -8.65
CA GLU A 5 -17.58 3.93 -8.42
C GLU A 5 -16.64 3.90 -7.21
N PHE A 6 -15.34 4.05 -7.46
CA PHE A 6 -14.33 4.12 -6.39
C PHE A 6 -14.33 5.51 -5.78
N HIS A 7 -14.73 5.60 -4.52
CA HIS A 7 -14.86 6.87 -3.81
C HIS A 7 -13.62 7.16 -2.95
N ILE A 8 -13.18 8.42 -2.93
CA ILE A 8 -12.21 8.90 -1.95
C ILE A 8 -12.87 9.92 -1.05
N LEU A 9 -12.88 9.64 0.24
CA LEU A 9 -13.44 10.52 1.27
C LEU A 9 -12.34 11.44 1.84
N PHE A 10 -12.73 12.67 2.19
CA PHE A 10 -11.91 13.72 2.81
C PHE A 10 -10.73 14.24 1.96
N ARG A 11 -9.73 13.41 1.68
CA ARG A 11 -8.53 13.81 0.92
C ARG A 11 -7.95 12.65 0.12
N LYS A 12 -7.27 12.99 -0.97
CA LYS A 12 -6.61 12.02 -1.85
C LYS A 12 -5.21 11.63 -1.33
N PRO A 13 -4.79 10.37 -1.48
CA PRO A 13 -3.43 9.96 -1.17
C PRO A 13 -2.43 10.54 -2.19
N LYS A 14 -1.16 10.68 -1.78
CA LYS A 14 -0.06 11.04 -2.67
C LYS A 14 0.63 9.79 -3.22
N TYR A 15 0.85 9.78 -4.53
CA TYR A 15 1.46 8.64 -5.23
C TYR A 15 3.00 8.69 -5.20
N PRO A 16 3.67 7.52 -5.30
CA PRO A 16 3.09 6.17 -5.36
C PRO A 16 2.59 5.70 -3.99
N VAL A 17 1.69 4.72 -3.99
CA VAL A 17 1.09 4.15 -2.79
C VAL A 17 1.32 2.63 -2.71
N ILE A 18 1.47 2.12 -1.49
CA ILE A 18 1.53 0.68 -1.20
C ILE A 18 0.18 0.27 -0.61
N ILE A 19 -0.42 -0.78 -1.15
CA ILE A 19 -1.64 -1.38 -0.62
C ILE A 19 -1.24 -2.67 0.11
N ILE A 20 -1.67 -2.79 1.36
CA ILE A 20 -1.38 -3.91 2.25
C ILE A 20 -2.69 -4.65 2.51
N SER A 21 -2.74 -5.91 2.13
CA SER A 21 -3.86 -6.82 2.41
C SER A 21 -3.32 -8.17 2.85
N ALA A 22 -3.63 -8.56 4.09
CA ALA A 22 -3.09 -9.76 4.73
C ALA A 22 -1.56 -9.84 4.60
N ASP A 23 -1.04 -10.83 3.89
CA ASP A 23 0.38 -11.08 3.62
C ASP A 23 0.84 -10.54 2.26
N LYS A 24 -0.07 -9.99 1.45
CA LYS A 24 0.18 -9.50 0.09
C LYS A 24 0.36 -7.99 0.06
N LEU A 25 1.20 -7.56 -0.89
CA LEU A 25 1.44 -6.16 -1.18
C LEU A 25 1.12 -5.87 -2.63
N TYR A 26 0.50 -4.71 -2.86
CA TYR A 26 0.27 -4.17 -4.19
C TYR A 26 0.83 -2.76 -4.26
N ALA A 27 1.12 -2.30 -5.47
CA ALA A 27 1.63 -0.96 -5.72
C ALA A 27 0.75 -0.25 -6.75
N ALA A 28 0.45 1.02 -6.49
CA ALA A 28 -0.27 1.88 -7.42
C ALA A 28 0.41 3.24 -7.58
N PHE A 29 0.43 3.71 -8.83
CA PHE A 29 1.06 4.98 -9.22
C PHE A 29 0.04 6.04 -9.65
N ASN A 30 -1.23 5.66 -9.76
CA ASN A 30 -2.35 6.55 -10.08
C ASN A 30 -3.66 5.98 -9.56
N ILE A 31 -4.74 6.78 -9.66
CA ILE A 31 -6.06 6.44 -9.11
C ILE A 31 -6.69 5.19 -9.73
N LYS A 32 -6.48 4.96 -11.03
CA LYS A 32 -7.03 3.79 -11.72
C LYS A 32 -6.38 2.51 -11.19
N GLN A 33 -5.05 2.53 -11.06
CA GLN A 33 -4.30 1.41 -10.47
C GLN A 33 -4.66 1.20 -9.01
N LEU A 34 -4.86 2.27 -8.25
CA LEU A 34 -5.24 2.18 -6.85
C LEU A 34 -6.60 1.51 -6.69
N ALA A 35 -7.61 1.96 -7.44
CA ALA A 35 -8.94 1.36 -7.42
C ALA A 35 -8.88 -0.13 -7.77
N GLN A 36 -8.18 -0.48 -8.85
CA GLN A 36 -8.00 -1.86 -9.27
C GLN A 36 -7.29 -2.70 -8.20
N SER A 37 -6.16 -2.24 -7.68
CA SER A 37 -5.40 -2.96 -6.65
C SER A 37 -6.16 -3.11 -5.34
N CYS A 38 -6.97 -2.13 -4.94
CA CYS A 38 -7.84 -2.25 -3.77
C CYS A 38 -8.88 -3.36 -3.97
N VAL A 39 -9.50 -3.45 -5.15
CA VAL A 39 -10.46 -4.51 -5.48
C VAL A 39 -9.77 -5.88 -5.55
N ASP A 40 -8.63 -5.97 -6.25
CA ASP A 40 -7.86 -7.22 -6.38
C ASP A 40 -7.32 -7.72 -5.02
N SER A 41 -7.12 -6.81 -4.07
CA SER A 41 -6.61 -7.12 -2.73
C SER A 41 -7.67 -7.71 -1.79
N ILE A 42 -8.93 -7.77 -2.20
CA ILE A 42 -10.00 -8.40 -1.43
C ILE A 42 -9.83 -9.91 -1.50
N SER A 43 -9.33 -10.52 -0.42
CA SER A 43 -9.23 -11.97 -0.28
C SER A 43 -10.59 -12.58 0.11
N VAL A 44 -10.95 -13.71 -0.49
CA VAL A 44 -12.25 -14.40 -0.29
C VAL A 44 -12.46 -14.87 1.16
N ASP A 45 -11.38 -15.17 1.88
CA ASP A 45 -11.41 -15.72 3.25
C ASP A 45 -11.22 -14.69 4.38
N ASP A 46 -10.99 -13.41 4.07
CA ASP A 46 -10.50 -12.42 5.04
C ASP A 46 -11.48 -11.24 5.23
N LYS A 47 -12.76 -11.56 5.48
CA LYS A 47 -13.83 -10.56 5.68
C LYS A 47 -13.58 -9.55 6.82
N GLU A 48 -12.59 -9.78 7.68
CA GLU A 48 -12.27 -8.91 8.81
C GLU A 48 -10.96 -8.12 8.67
N LYS A 49 -10.18 -8.28 7.60
CA LYS A 49 -8.90 -7.57 7.48
C LYS A 49 -9.05 -6.23 6.78
N ILE A 50 -8.75 -5.17 7.53
CA ILE A 50 -8.67 -3.80 7.03
C ILE A 50 -7.56 -3.71 5.97
N ILE A 51 -7.94 -3.39 4.73
CA ILE A 51 -6.99 -3.07 3.66
C ILE A 51 -6.43 -1.68 3.91
N LYS A 52 -5.11 -1.58 4.06
CA LYS A 52 -4.41 -0.33 4.34
C LYS A 52 -3.69 0.15 3.09
N VAL A 53 -3.74 1.45 2.85
CA VAL A 53 -3.02 2.11 1.77
C VAL A 53 -2.07 3.13 2.39
N ILE A 54 -0.78 2.98 2.15
CA ILE A 54 0.26 3.90 2.63
C ILE A 54 0.74 4.75 1.49
N ASP A 55 0.61 6.06 1.65
CA ASP A 55 0.97 7.01 0.61
C ASP A 55 2.45 7.40 0.65
N SER A 56 2.91 8.12 -0.38
CA SER A 56 4.32 8.50 -0.52
C SER A 56 4.86 9.38 0.62
N THR A 57 3.98 9.92 1.47
CA THR A 57 4.31 10.74 2.64
C THR A 57 4.21 9.97 3.95
N GLY A 58 3.89 8.68 3.89
CA GLY A 58 3.72 7.79 5.04
C GLY A 58 2.35 7.92 5.70
N GLU A 59 1.39 8.54 5.03
CA GLU A 59 0.03 8.65 5.55
C GLU A 59 -0.76 7.38 5.25
N GLU A 60 -1.49 6.90 6.26
CA GLU A 60 -2.31 5.69 6.17
C GLU A 60 -3.73 6.06 5.74
N PHE A 61 -4.28 5.25 4.86
CA PHE A 61 -5.66 5.27 4.41
C PHE A 61 -6.24 3.87 4.57
N TRP A 62 -7.52 3.78 4.86
CA TRP A 62 -8.26 2.54 5.01
C TRP A 62 -9.26 2.41 3.87
N TYR A 63 -9.23 1.26 3.22
CA TYR A 63 -10.18 0.92 2.18
C TYR A 63 -11.32 0.09 2.78
N SER A 64 -12.56 0.51 2.53
CA SER A 64 -13.78 -0.20 2.88
C SER A 64 -14.32 -0.91 1.63
N PRO A 65 -14.21 -2.25 1.56
CA PRO A 65 -14.73 -3.01 0.42
C PRO A 65 -16.25 -2.89 0.27
N GLU A 66 -16.98 -2.81 1.38
CA GLU A 66 -18.45 -2.68 1.38
C GLU A 66 -18.93 -1.38 0.72
N ASN A 67 -18.18 -0.30 0.90
CA ASN A 67 -18.53 1.03 0.40
C ASN A 67 -17.71 1.44 -0.82
N TYR A 68 -16.80 0.58 -1.31
CA TYR A 68 -15.80 0.90 -2.35
C TYR A 68 -15.11 2.25 -2.12
N ALA A 69 -14.85 2.56 -0.85
CA ALA A 69 -14.42 3.88 -0.41
C ALA A 69 -13.06 3.82 0.29
N LEU A 70 -12.19 4.77 -0.04
CA LEU A 70 -10.92 5.00 0.63
C LEU A 70 -11.01 6.26 1.49
N ALA A 71 -10.66 6.16 2.75
CA ALA A 71 -10.61 7.30 3.67
C ALA A 71 -9.25 7.34 4.40
N PRO A 72 -8.77 8.51 4.85
CA PRO A 72 -7.63 8.57 5.75
C PRO A 72 -7.88 7.73 7.01
N GLY A 73 -6.86 6.98 7.45
CA GLY A 73 -6.94 6.22 8.70
C GLY A 73 -7.02 7.14 9.92
N PHE A 74 -7.58 6.65 11.02
CA PHE A 74 -7.73 7.43 12.25
C PHE A 74 -6.41 7.55 13.02
N PHE A 75 -6.04 8.79 13.40
CA PHE A 75 -5.07 9.19 14.43
C PHE A 75 -3.67 8.51 14.47
N CYS A 76 -3.32 7.67 13.49
CA CYS A 76 -2.03 7.00 13.48
C CYS A 76 -0.91 7.98 13.11
N LYS A 77 0.16 7.95 13.92
CA LYS A 77 1.45 8.57 13.56
C LYS A 77 1.85 8.10 12.17
N LYS A 78 2.35 9.02 11.35
CA LYS A 78 2.89 8.72 10.01
C LYS A 78 3.79 7.49 10.06
N TRP A 79 3.66 6.64 9.05
CA TRP A 79 4.50 5.47 8.92
C TRP A 79 5.96 5.88 8.79
N THR A 80 6.79 5.34 9.68
CA THR A 80 8.23 5.57 9.63
C THR A 80 8.84 4.74 8.51
N LYS A 81 9.97 5.20 7.95
CA LYS A 81 10.74 4.46 6.93
C LYS A 81 10.98 3.01 7.36
N LYS A 82 11.36 2.82 8.62
CA LYS A 82 11.60 1.50 9.23
C LYS A 82 10.34 0.64 9.18
N ARG A 83 9.20 1.15 9.66
CA ARG A 83 7.94 0.40 9.66
C ARG A 83 7.53 -0.01 8.24
N ILE A 84 7.67 0.87 7.26
CA ILE A 84 7.36 0.58 5.86
C ILE A 84 8.23 -0.57 5.36
N ILE A 85 9.54 -0.49 5.57
CA ILE A 85 10.49 -1.50 5.10
C ILE A 85 10.29 -2.83 5.82
N ASP A 86 10.06 -2.82 7.13
CA ASP A 86 9.81 -4.03 7.92
C ASP A 86 8.52 -4.72 7.44
N THR A 87 7.45 -3.96 7.19
CA THR A 87 6.21 -4.50 6.62
C THR A 87 6.42 -5.04 5.20
N CYS A 88 7.23 -4.37 4.38
CA CYS A 88 7.52 -4.86 3.04
C CYS A 88 8.31 -6.17 3.07
N ASN A 89 9.39 -6.20 3.83
CA ASN A 89 10.28 -7.35 3.95
C ASN A 89 9.59 -8.55 4.64
N GLY A 90 8.63 -8.32 5.53
CA GLY A 90 7.84 -9.37 6.20
C GLY A 90 6.66 -9.91 5.39
N SER A 91 6.35 -9.32 4.23
CA SER A 91 5.29 -9.82 3.35
C SER A 91 5.71 -11.10 2.61
N SER A 92 4.74 -11.88 2.17
CA SER A 92 5.00 -13.10 1.37
C SER A 92 5.65 -12.79 0.01
N HIS A 93 5.60 -11.53 -0.44
CA HIS A 93 6.28 -11.05 -1.65
C HIS A 93 7.81 -11.00 -1.48
N CYS A 94 8.31 -10.47 -0.36
CA CYS A 94 9.74 -10.33 -0.14
C CYS A 94 10.38 -11.60 0.44
N ALA A 95 9.61 -12.44 1.15
CA ALA A 95 10.12 -13.67 1.76
C ALA A 95 10.60 -14.71 0.74
N ASN A 96 10.03 -14.73 -0.47
CA ASN A 96 10.29 -15.78 -1.46
C ASN A 96 11.34 -15.41 -2.54
N GLN A 97 11.81 -14.16 -2.61
CA GLN A 97 12.52 -13.68 -3.82
C GLN A 97 13.92 -13.09 -3.59
N GLU A 98 14.52 -13.21 -2.40
CA GLU A 98 15.82 -12.58 -2.06
C GLU A 98 15.90 -11.05 -2.29
N GLN A 99 14.80 -10.40 -2.69
CA GLN A 99 14.68 -8.97 -2.97
C GLN A 99 14.29 -8.19 -1.71
N MET A 100 14.94 -8.47 -0.58
CA MET A 100 14.75 -7.68 0.62
C MET A 100 15.22 -6.25 0.39
N TYR A 101 14.37 -5.28 0.70
CA TYR A 101 14.77 -3.89 0.61
C TYR A 101 15.83 -3.61 1.68
N SER A 102 17.04 -3.24 1.25
CA SER A 102 18.17 -3.05 2.15
C SER A 102 17.97 -1.85 3.06
N ALA A 103 18.01 -2.10 4.38
CA ALA A 103 17.99 -1.06 5.41
C ALA A 103 19.32 -0.30 5.58
N LYS A 104 20.37 -0.62 4.80
CA LYS A 104 21.73 -0.08 4.99
C LYS A 104 21.86 1.44 4.82
N SER A 105 20.83 2.16 4.35
CA SER A 105 20.89 3.62 4.13
C SER A 105 19.56 4.35 4.44
N LEU A 106 18.95 4.02 5.57
CA LEU A 106 17.69 4.63 6.03
C LEU A 106 17.78 6.14 6.34
N SER A 107 18.93 6.61 6.82
CA SER A 107 19.13 8.01 7.21
C SER A 107 19.30 8.95 6.02
N SER A 108 19.95 8.49 4.93
CA SER A 108 20.24 9.31 3.74
C SER A 108 19.14 9.30 2.68
N LYS A 109 18.30 8.26 2.61
CA LYS A 109 17.21 8.18 1.61
C LYS A 109 15.95 8.90 2.06
N ARG A 110 15.37 9.75 1.22
CA ARG A 110 14.06 10.37 1.47
C ARG A 110 12.93 9.32 1.42
N LEU A 111 11.85 9.55 2.16
CA LEU A 111 10.73 8.61 2.25
C LEU A 111 10.05 8.37 0.89
N ASP A 112 9.84 9.42 0.10
CA ASP A 112 9.27 9.34 -1.25
C ASP A 112 10.09 8.46 -2.18
N LYS A 113 11.43 8.51 -2.08
CA LYS A 113 12.33 7.62 -2.83
C LYS A 113 12.22 6.17 -2.38
N ILE A 114 12.16 5.92 -1.07
CA ILE A 114 11.95 4.57 -0.52
C ILE A 114 10.62 4.00 -1.03
N MET A 115 9.54 4.78 -0.97
CA MET A 115 8.23 4.39 -1.46
C MET A 115 8.26 4.07 -2.96
N LEU A 116 8.94 4.88 -3.76
CA LEU A 116 9.09 4.64 -5.19
C LEU A 116 9.87 3.35 -5.49
N ASP A 117 11.00 3.15 -4.82
CA ASP A 117 11.84 1.95 -4.98
C ASP A 117 11.02 0.69 -4.65
N ILE A 118 10.33 0.68 -3.50
CA ILE A 118 9.48 -0.44 -3.05
C ILE A 118 8.34 -0.69 -4.05
N CYS A 119 7.62 0.34 -4.47
CA CYS A 119 6.51 0.21 -5.41
C CYS A 119 6.98 -0.34 -6.77
N ASN A 120 8.18 0.04 -7.23
CA ASN A 120 8.77 -0.52 -8.44
C ASN A 120 9.13 -2.00 -8.28
N THR A 121 9.68 -2.40 -7.13
CA THR A 121 9.94 -3.81 -6.83
C THR A 121 8.65 -4.62 -6.86
N ILE A 122 7.59 -4.18 -6.18
CA ILE A 122 6.28 -4.85 -6.16
C ILE A 122 5.69 -4.98 -7.58
N LYS A 123 5.76 -3.92 -8.40
CA LYS A 123 5.19 -3.91 -9.75
C LYS A 123 5.87 -4.90 -10.71
N ASN A 124 7.17 -5.13 -10.54
CA ASN A 124 7.97 -5.95 -11.44
C ASN A 124 7.80 -7.47 -11.21
N ILE A 125 6.97 -7.88 -10.24
CA ILE A 125 6.75 -9.27 -9.84
C ILE A 125 5.45 -9.85 -10.45
N LYS A 126 4.93 -9.24 -11.53
CA LYS A 126 3.74 -9.74 -12.25
C LYS A 126 4.01 -10.98 -13.09
#